data_AF-A0A2N1F4X5-F1
#
_entry.id   AF-A0A2N1F4X5-F1
#
_cell.length_a   1.000
_cell.length_b   1.000
_cell.length_c   1.000
_cell.angle_alpha   90.00
_cell.angle_beta   90.00
_cell.angle_gamma   90.00
#
_symmetry.space_group_name_H-M   'P 1'
#
loop_
_entity.id
_entity.type
_entity.pdbx_description
1 polymer ?
#
loop_
_entity_poly.entity_id
_entity_poly.type
_entity_poly.pdbx_seq_one_letter_code
_entity_poly.pdbx_strand_id
1 'polypeptide(L)'
;MRNKLDELLEESKNLHVDTTKKIDKNTALTEQEVYDRVQDRYERKKYAFRTYLFLCGFTSIILLIIILSGFSKVTSFNLNDSVLIALITSSLATIVGIFILVMRYLFK
;
A
#
# COMPACT_ATOMS: atom_id res chain seq x y z
N MET A 1 0.48 14.97 -65.11
CA MET A 1 0.89 13.68 -64.50
C MET A 1 1.47 14.00 -63.15
N ARG A 2 0.89 13.53 -62.03
CA ARG A 2 1.62 13.52 -60.75
C ARG A 2 2.94 12.78 -61.01
N ASN A 3 4.06 13.40 -60.70
CA ASN A 3 5.35 12.81 -61.00
C ASN A 3 5.55 11.66 -60.00
N LYS A 4 6.04 10.50 -60.45
CA LYS A 4 6.22 9.32 -59.58
C LYS A 4 7.09 9.62 -58.35
N LEU A 5 7.92 10.66 -58.45
CA LEU A 5 8.74 11.19 -57.38
C LEU A 5 7.92 11.83 -56.24
N ASP A 6 6.82 12.52 -56.55
CA ASP A 6 5.96 13.18 -55.56
C ASP A 6 5.22 12.15 -54.69
N GLU A 7 4.84 11.03 -55.30
CA GLU A 7 4.14 9.93 -54.63
C GLU A 7 5.04 9.19 -53.65
N LEU A 8 6.32 8.97 -54.01
CA LEU A 8 7.32 8.37 -53.13
C LEU A 8 7.68 9.30 -51.95
N LEU A 9 7.68 10.62 -52.16
CA LEU A 9 7.89 11.59 -51.10
C LEU A 9 6.71 11.61 -50.11
N GLU A 10 5.47 11.53 -50.58
CA GLU A 10 4.30 11.39 -49.71
C GLU A 10 4.34 10.09 -48.89
N GLU A 11 4.69 8.97 -49.50
CA GLU A 11 4.74 7.67 -48.84
C GLU A 11 5.83 7.63 -47.74
N SER A 12 7.04 8.12 -48.05
CA SER A 12 8.14 8.23 -47.09
C SER A 12 7.79 9.15 -45.91
N LYS A 13 7.11 10.27 -46.19
CA LYS A 13 6.68 11.21 -45.16
C LYS A 13 5.62 10.62 -44.23
N ASN A 14 4.65 9.87 -44.78
CA ASN A 14 3.62 9.20 -43.99
C ASN A 14 4.18 8.05 -43.14
N LEU A 15 5.12 7.27 -43.69
CA LEU A 15 5.87 6.24 -42.95
C LEU A 15 6.58 6.86 -41.74
N HIS A 16 7.30 7.96 -41.96
CA HIS A 16 8.07 8.60 -40.90
C HIS A 16 7.15 9.13 -39.78
N VAL A 17 6.01 9.74 -40.14
CA VAL A 17 5.00 10.24 -39.19
C VAL A 17 4.36 9.10 -38.39
N ASP A 18 4.04 7.96 -39.02
CA ASP A 18 3.48 6.80 -38.32
C ASP A 18 4.49 6.16 -37.35
N THR A 19 5.76 6.11 -37.75
CA THR A 19 6.85 5.60 -36.93
C THR A 19 7.06 6.49 -35.69
N THR A 20 7.11 7.81 -35.86
CA THR A 20 7.26 8.76 -34.75
C THR A 20 6.07 8.68 -33.78
N LYS A 21 4.82 8.63 -34.29
CA LYS A 21 3.63 8.47 -33.42
C LYS A 21 3.63 7.17 -32.62
N LYS A 22 4.11 6.06 -33.20
CA LYS A 22 4.23 4.77 -32.50
C LYS A 22 5.31 4.79 -31.42
N ILE A 23 6.43 5.48 -31.67
CA ILE A 23 7.51 5.66 -30.70
C ILE A 23 7.03 6.54 -29.54
N ASP A 24 6.38 7.67 -29.82
CA ASP A 24 5.85 8.57 -28.79
C ASP A 24 4.79 7.85 -27.92
N LYS A 25 3.91 7.06 -28.56
CA LYS A 25 2.90 6.28 -27.84
C LYS A 25 3.51 5.19 -26.95
N ASN A 26 4.52 4.45 -27.43
CA ASN A 26 5.20 3.45 -26.59
C ASN A 26 5.98 4.10 -25.45
N THR A 27 6.63 5.23 -25.71
CA THR A 27 7.39 5.98 -24.69
C THR A 27 6.44 6.49 -23.60
N ALA A 28 5.30 7.08 -23.97
CA ALA A 28 4.27 7.54 -23.03
C ALA A 28 3.63 6.41 -22.22
N LEU A 29 3.37 5.24 -22.83
CA LEU A 29 2.86 4.06 -22.12
C LEU A 29 3.89 3.52 -21.11
N THR A 30 5.17 3.52 -21.49
CA THR A 30 6.26 3.07 -20.60
C THR A 30 6.41 4.00 -19.40
N GLU A 31 6.30 5.32 -19.61
CA GLU A 31 6.32 6.29 -18.52
C GLU A 31 5.13 6.14 -17.57
N GLN A 32 3.93 5.88 -18.10
CA GLN A 32 2.74 5.62 -17.29
C GLN A 32 2.88 4.35 -16.44
N GLU A 33 3.38 3.24 -17.00
CA GLU A 33 3.63 2.01 -16.24
C GLU A 33 4.69 2.21 -15.14
N VAL A 34 5.72 3.00 -15.41
CA VAL A 34 6.74 3.36 -14.39
C VAL A 34 6.12 4.22 -13.30
N TYR A 35 5.28 5.19 -13.66
CA TYR A 35 4.61 6.07 -12.71
C TYR A 35 3.63 5.29 -11.83
N ASP A 36 2.83 4.39 -12.41
CA ASP A 36 1.92 3.51 -11.67
C ASP A 36 2.69 2.62 -10.68
N ARG A 37 3.82 2.02 -11.08
CA ARG A 37 4.66 1.23 -10.16
C ARG A 37 5.29 2.05 -9.05
N VAL A 38 5.60 3.33 -9.30
CA VAL A 38 6.15 4.24 -8.28
C VAL A 38 5.04 4.69 -7.33
N GLN A 39 3.86 5.02 -7.86
CA GLN A 39 2.69 5.42 -7.09
C GLN A 39 2.21 4.27 -6.20
N ASP A 40 2.15 3.06 -6.72
CA ASP A 40 1.79 1.86 -5.99
C ASP A 40 2.78 1.57 -4.85
N ARG A 41 4.06 1.95 -4.97
CA ARG A 41 5.02 1.88 -3.84
C ARG A 41 4.79 2.97 -2.79
N TYR A 42 4.36 4.16 -3.18
CA TYR A 42 4.13 5.29 -2.28
C TYR A 42 2.84 5.12 -1.49
N GLU A 43 1.76 4.74 -2.15
CA GLU A 43 0.47 4.42 -1.52
C GLU A 43 0.65 3.26 -0.53
N ARG A 44 1.39 2.23 -0.93
CA ARG A 44 1.75 1.12 -0.05
C ARG A 44 2.43 1.56 1.25
N LYS A 45 3.36 2.52 1.19
CA LYS A 45 4.00 3.08 2.40
C LYS A 45 3.02 3.85 3.28
N LYS A 46 2.12 4.61 2.66
CA LYS A 46 1.14 5.45 3.36
C LYS A 46 0.08 4.63 4.10
N TYR A 47 -0.41 3.55 3.50
CA TYR A 47 -1.35 2.64 4.15
C TYR A 47 -0.70 1.86 5.29
N ALA A 48 0.52 1.34 5.09
CA ALA A 48 1.27 0.65 6.14
C ALA A 48 1.50 1.55 7.38
N PHE A 49 1.85 2.82 7.16
CA PHE A 49 2.05 3.77 8.25
C PHE A 49 0.75 4.08 9.01
N ARG A 50 -0.37 4.26 8.33
CA ARG A 50 -1.69 4.46 8.98
C ARG A 50 -2.10 3.24 9.82
N THR A 51 -1.95 2.03 9.28
CA THR A 51 -2.27 0.80 10.00
C THR A 51 -1.35 0.60 11.21
N TYR A 52 -0.06 0.94 11.08
CA TYR A 52 0.89 0.91 12.19
C TYR A 52 0.50 1.87 13.33
N LEU A 53 0.11 3.10 12.98
CA LEU A 53 -0.33 4.08 13.98
C LEU A 53 -1.61 3.63 14.71
N PHE A 54 -2.58 3.08 13.96
CA PHE A 54 -3.80 2.51 14.54
C PHE A 54 -3.48 1.34 15.49
N LEU A 55 -2.56 0.45 15.09
CA LEU A 55 -2.13 -0.67 15.92
C LEU A 55 -1.48 -0.18 17.22
N CYS A 56 -0.53 0.77 17.12
CA CYS A 56 0.15 1.31 18.29
C CYS A 56 -0.84 1.96 19.28
N GLY A 57 -1.85 2.67 18.78
CA GLY A 57 -2.94 3.21 19.59
C GLY A 57 -3.76 2.11 20.27
N PHE A 58 -4.19 1.10 19.51
CA PHE A 58 -4.95 -0.04 20.03
C PHE A 58 -4.18 -0.82 21.11
N THR A 59 -2.91 -1.14 20.87
CA THR A 59 -2.06 -1.83 21.85
C THR A 59 -1.84 -0.99 23.10
N SER A 60 -1.71 0.33 22.96
CA SER A 60 -1.57 1.25 24.10
C SER A 60 -2.83 1.28 24.96
N ILE A 61 -4.01 1.27 24.35
CA ILE A 61 -5.29 1.22 25.06
C ILE A 61 -5.44 -0.09 25.83
N ILE A 62 -5.14 -1.23 25.20
CA ILE A 62 -5.19 -2.53 25.88
C ILE A 62 -4.21 -2.58 27.04
N LEU A 63 -2.97 -2.10 26.84
CA LEU A 63 -1.98 -2.03 27.91
C LEU A 63 -2.49 -1.19 29.09
N LEU A 64 -3.13 -0.05 28.81
CA LEU A 64 -3.70 0.83 29.82
C LEU A 64 -4.84 0.12 30.60
N ILE A 65 -5.71 -0.62 29.91
CA ILE A 65 -6.77 -1.43 30.53
C ILE A 65 -6.18 -2.51 31.44
N ILE A 66 -5.13 -3.20 31.00
CA ILE A 66 -4.45 -4.24 31.80
C ILE A 66 -3.82 -3.61 33.04
N ILE A 67 -3.16 -2.46 32.91
CA ILE A 67 -2.59 -1.72 34.04
C ILE A 67 -3.71 -1.33 35.02
N LEU A 68 -4.81 -0.75 34.53
CA LEU A 68 -5.96 -0.38 35.37
C LEU A 68 -6.57 -1.58 36.11
N SER A 69 -6.65 -2.74 35.44
CA SER A 69 -7.11 -4.00 36.02
C SER A 69 -6.14 -4.53 37.08
N GLY A 70 -4.83 -4.39 36.87
CA GLY A 70 -3.78 -4.75 37.83
C GLY A 70 -3.79 -3.86 39.08
N PHE A 71 -4.18 -2.59 38.92
CA PHE A 71 -4.44 -1.65 40.03
C PHE A 71 -5.85 -1.77 40.62
N SER A 72 -6.45 -2.97 40.60
CA SER A 72 -7.78 -3.29 41.17
C SER A 72 -8.01 -2.69 42.57
N LYS A 73 -6.95 -2.61 43.40
CA LYS A 73 -7.00 -2.04 44.76
C LYS A 73 -7.16 -0.52 44.83
N VAL A 74 -6.81 0.20 43.75
CA VAL A 74 -6.85 1.67 43.63
C VAL A 74 -8.05 2.13 42.79
N THR A 75 -8.49 1.32 41.82
CA THR A 75 -9.49 1.72 40.82
C THR A 75 -10.86 1.05 40.97
N SER A 76 -11.05 0.15 41.94
CA SER A 76 -12.28 -0.66 42.12
C SER A 76 -12.72 -1.42 40.86
N PHE A 77 -11.84 -1.56 39.88
CA PHE A 77 -12.13 -2.15 38.58
C PHE A 77 -11.84 -3.65 38.63
N ASN A 78 -12.84 -4.44 39.04
CA ASN A 78 -12.76 -5.90 39.00
C ASN A 78 -13.32 -6.41 37.67
N LEU A 79 -12.40 -6.75 36.75
CA LEU A 79 -12.73 -7.48 35.54
C LEU A 79 -12.68 -8.99 35.84
N ASN A 80 -13.63 -9.73 35.28
CA ASN A 80 -13.62 -11.20 35.34
C ASN A 80 -12.39 -11.75 34.62
N ASP A 81 -11.70 -12.74 35.20
CA ASP A 81 -10.51 -13.38 34.65
C ASP A 81 -10.71 -13.86 33.21
N SER A 82 -11.92 -14.35 32.88
CA SER A 82 -12.26 -14.77 31.52
C SER A 82 -12.20 -13.61 30.52
N VAL A 83 -12.59 -12.40 30.94
CA VAL A 83 -12.56 -11.20 30.09
C VAL A 83 -11.12 -10.69 29.96
N LEU A 84 -10.34 -10.74 31.05
CA LEU A 84 -8.92 -10.36 31.03
C LEU A 84 -8.11 -11.27 30.10
N ILE A 85 -8.30 -12.58 30.20
CA ILE A 85 -7.66 -13.56 29.32
C ILE A 85 -8.10 -13.36 27.86
N ALA A 86 -9.40 -13.20 27.60
CA ALA A 86 -9.88 -12.94 26.24
C ALA A 86 -9.30 -11.65 25.65
N LEU A 87 -9.17 -10.59 26.45
CA LEU A 87 -8.55 -9.32 26.04
C LEU A 87 -7.07 -9.49 25.71
N ILE A 88 -6.31 -10.18 26.57
CA ILE A 88 -4.88 -10.45 26.33
C ILE A 88 -4.70 -11.32 25.08
N THR A 89 -5.43 -12.43 24.98
CA THR A 89 -5.31 -13.37 23.85
C THR A 89 -5.69 -12.70 22.53
N SER A 90 -6.78 -11.94 22.49
CA SER A 90 -7.19 -11.21 21.29
C SER A 90 -6.17 -10.13 20.90
N SER A 91 -5.60 -9.41 21.87
CA SER A 91 -4.54 -8.43 21.60
C SER A 91 -3.29 -9.07 21.00
N LEU A 92 -2.82 -10.19 21.57
CA LEU A 92 -1.66 -10.93 21.05
C LEU A 92 -1.94 -11.46 19.64
N ALA A 93 -3.14 -12.00 19.40
CA ALA A 93 -3.55 -12.46 18.08
C ALA A 93 -3.55 -11.32 17.04
N THR A 94 -4.02 -10.12 17.41
CA THR A 94 -3.97 -8.96 16.50
C THR A 94 -2.55 -8.52 16.18
N ILE A 95 -1.64 -8.50 17.18
CA ILE A 95 -0.22 -8.16 16.98
C ILE A 95 0.43 -9.18 16.04
N VAL A 96 0.25 -10.48 16.29
CA VAL A 96 0.79 -11.56 15.45
C VAL A 96 0.22 -11.48 14.03
N GLY A 97 -1.09 -11.29 13.89
CA GLY A 97 -1.75 -11.16 12.59
C GLY A 97 -1.19 -10.00 11.77
N ILE A 98 -0.98 -8.84 12.40
CA ILE A 98 -0.41 -7.68 11.70
C ILE A 98 1.08 -7.87 11.44
N PHE A 99 1.83 -8.50 12.34
CA PHE A 99 3.23 -8.84 12.11
C PHE A 99 3.38 -9.73 10.87
N ILE A 100 2.56 -10.77 10.73
CA ILE A 100 2.53 -11.64 9.54
C ILE A 100 2.13 -10.85 8.29
N LEU A 101 1.14 -9.94 8.39
CA LEU A 101 0.73 -9.09 7.28
C LEU A 101 1.87 -8.19 6.81
N VAL A 102 2.57 -7.52 7.74
CA VAL A 102 3.71 -6.65 7.44
C VAL A 102 4.86 -7.45 6.84
N MET A 103 5.18 -8.63 7.40
CA MET A 103 6.22 -9.51 6.85
C MET A 103 5.87 -9.95 5.42
N ARG A 104 4.63 -10.40 5.17
CA ARG A 104 4.18 -10.76 3.81
C ARG A 104 4.18 -9.57 2.86
N TYR A 105 4.03 -8.36 3.37
CA TYR A 105 3.99 -7.15 2.56
C TYR A 105 5.37 -6.61 2.20
N LEU A 106 6.35 -6.76 3.09
CA LEU A 106 7.72 -6.30 2.89
C LEU A 106 8.53 -7.30 2.03
N PHE A 107 8.22 -8.60 2.14
CA PHE A 107 8.92 -9.68 1.44
C PHE A 107 8.19 -10.17 0.17
N LYS A 108 7.14 -9.49 -0.27
CA LYS A 108 6.45 -9.75 -1.55
C LYS A 108 6.57 -8.54 -2.46
#